data_AF-A0A371RLF7-F1
#
_entry.id   AF-A0A371RLF7-F1
#
_cell.length_a   1.000
_cell.length_b   1.000
_cell.length_c   1.000
_cell.angle_alpha   90.00
_cell.angle_beta   90.00
_cell.angle_gamma   90.00
#
_symmetry.space_group_name_H-M   'P 1'
#
loop_
_entity.id
_entity.type
_entity.pdbx_description
1 polymer ?
#
loop_
_entity_poly.entity_id
_entity_poly.type
_entity_poly.pdbx_seq_one_letter_code
_entity_poly.pdbx_strand_id
1 'polypeptide(L)'
;MRLFRRPPTTEGSAAPVMELHAVEGLAIARKGKSIVAASTAARLLKEGSYPDVLYFPAENIHPTAHLPVEGTTTCPWKGEANYYTADGAPKAAWTYYSAKDLVAEISGMIAYNDAYIDVETLSLPAVPAEAEEVLTFWLEETPSELHFRVDPELDAAIAARFGALFDEAARGALDDWQETPRGTLALLILLDQFSRNLFRGKAEAFAQDEKAQGIAARLVEKGWDLALSPDERAFAYLPFMHAEDMDLQNRSVDLFMSRLPGSTNVSYALGHRKTFHQHGRFPGRYEARGITS
;
A
#
# COMPACT_ATOMS: atom_id res chain seq x y z
N MET A 1 24.65 -17.78 16.65
CA MET A 1 23.29 -18.04 16.12
C MET A 1 22.33 -18.17 17.30
N ARG A 2 21.90 -17.04 17.89
CA ARG A 2 20.98 -17.01 19.04
C ARG A 2 19.56 -16.81 18.53
N LEU A 3 18.98 -17.85 17.91
CA LEU A 3 17.53 -18.00 17.93
C LEU A 3 17.15 -18.01 19.41
N PHE A 4 16.29 -17.08 19.84
CA PHE A 4 15.72 -16.93 21.19
C PHE A 4 15.75 -18.24 22.00
N ARG A 5 16.87 -18.53 22.66
CA ARG A 5 16.86 -19.44 23.80
C ARG A 5 16.34 -18.61 24.95
N ARG A 6 15.01 -18.44 24.98
CA ARG A 6 14.30 -18.04 26.20
C ARG A 6 14.70 -19.06 27.26
N PRO A 7 15.22 -18.67 28.43
CA PRO A 7 15.18 -19.57 29.56
C PRO A 7 13.71 -19.95 29.79
N PRO A 8 13.38 -21.23 30.11
CA PRO A 8 12.02 -21.58 30.47
C PRO A 8 11.59 -20.68 31.62
N THR A 9 10.56 -19.87 31.42
CA THR A 9 9.87 -19.18 32.51
C THR A 9 9.36 -20.26 33.45
N THR A 10 9.92 -20.31 34.65
CA THR A 10 9.43 -21.15 35.75
C THR A 10 7.95 -20.86 35.95
N GLU A 11 7.12 -21.91 36.01
CA GLU A 11 5.73 -21.78 36.44
C GLU A 11 5.66 -20.93 37.73
N GLY A 12 4.94 -19.80 37.68
CA GLY A 12 4.77 -18.90 38.82
C GLY A 12 5.45 -17.52 38.73
N SER A 13 6.16 -17.17 37.66
CA SER A 13 6.59 -15.76 37.47
C SER A 13 5.38 -14.87 37.12
N ALA A 14 5.26 -13.70 37.75
CA ALA A 14 4.27 -12.69 37.37
C ALA A 14 4.38 -12.36 35.87
N ALA A 15 3.25 -12.07 35.22
CA ALA A 15 3.25 -11.65 33.82
C ALA A 15 4.17 -10.44 33.64
N PRO A 16 5.03 -10.40 32.61
CA PRO A 16 5.76 -9.18 32.30
C PRO A 16 4.78 -8.07 31.96
N VAL A 17 5.13 -6.83 32.31
CA VAL A 17 4.39 -5.65 31.83
C VAL A 17 4.52 -5.63 30.32
N MET A 18 3.38 -5.71 29.63
CA MET A 18 3.27 -5.64 28.19
C MET A 18 2.38 -4.47 27.82
N GLU A 19 2.91 -3.59 26.98
CA GLU A 19 2.21 -2.41 26.50
C GLU A 19 2.25 -2.38 24.99
N LEU A 20 1.09 -2.14 24.38
CA LEU A 20 0.97 -1.95 22.94
C LEU A 20 0.70 -0.48 22.66
N HIS A 21 1.50 0.08 21.77
CA HIS A 21 1.42 1.47 21.36
C HIS A 21 1.17 1.53 19.86
N ALA A 22 0.34 2.47 19.41
CA ALA A 22 0.29 2.82 17.99
C ALA A 22 1.65 3.42 17.58
N VAL A 23 2.10 3.10 16.37
CA VAL A 23 3.29 3.76 15.80
C VAL A 23 2.89 5.14 15.32
N GLU A 24 3.61 6.16 15.75
CA GLU A 24 3.52 7.50 15.16
C GLU A 24 4.33 7.53 13.86
N GLY A 25 3.67 7.83 12.75
CA GLY A 25 4.29 7.89 11.42
C GLY A 25 4.25 6.55 10.69
N LEU A 26 5.35 6.19 10.02
CA LEU A 26 5.46 5.03 9.14
C LEU A 26 6.50 4.04 9.66
N ALA A 27 6.08 2.82 9.99
CA ALA A 27 6.99 1.72 10.23
C ALA A 27 7.44 1.12 8.89
N ILE A 28 8.72 0.77 8.76
CA ILE A 28 9.29 0.11 7.59
C ILE A 28 10.13 -1.08 8.04
N ALA A 29 9.95 -2.22 7.38
CA ALA A 29 10.83 -3.38 7.49
C ALA A 29 11.51 -3.63 6.14
N ARG A 30 12.83 -3.76 6.14
CA ARG A 30 13.64 -3.90 4.92
C ARG A 30 14.79 -4.89 5.07
N LYS A 31 15.18 -5.50 3.96
CA LYS A 31 16.45 -6.24 3.84
C LYS A 31 17.30 -5.59 2.76
N GLY A 32 18.34 -4.87 3.18
CA GLY A 32 19.13 -4.04 2.27
C GLY A 32 18.23 -3.02 1.57
N LYS A 33 18.06 -3.14 0.25
CA LYS A 33 17.19 -2.25 -0.55
C LYS A 33 15.75 -2.73 -0.69
N SER A 34 15.47 -3.99 -0.35
CA SER A 34 14.13 -4.59 -0.51
C SER A 34 13.25 -4.25 0.68
N ILE A 35 12.16 -3.53 0.45
CA ILE A 35 11.11 -3.32 1.47
C ILE A 35 10.24 -4.58 1.54
N VAL A 36 10.13 -5.17 2.72
CA VAL A 36 9.30 -6.36 2.98
C VAL A 36 7.99 -6.03 3.70
N ALA A 37 7.91 -4.87 4.37
CA ALA A 37 6.68 -4.30 4.88
C ALA A 37 6.80 -2.79 5.07
N ALA A 38 5.68 -2.07 4.95
CA ALA A 38 5.58 -0.67 5.36
C ALA A 38 4.16 -0.40 5.87
N SER A 39 3.98 0.25 7.02
CA SER A 39 2.64 0.44 7.61
C SER A 39 2.57 1.66 8.53
N THR A 40 1.49 2.43 8.39
CA THR A 40 1.09 3.46 9.37
C THR A 40 0.18 2.90 10.47
N ALA A 41 -0.26 1.64 10.34
CA ALA A 41 -1.11 0.93 11.30
C ALA A 41 -0.33 -0.10 12.14
N ALA A 42 1.00 -0.08 12.08
CA ALA A 42 1.86 -0.94 12.89
C ALA A 42 1.65 -0.71 14.40
N ARG A 43 1.98 -1.73 15.19
CA ARG A 43 1.92 -1.72 16.65
C ARG A 43 3.30 -1.96 17.23
N LEU A 44 3.69 -1.14 18.21
CA LEU A 44 4.91 -1.30 18.99
C LEU A 44 4.58 -2.04 20.28
N LEU A 45 5.15 -3.23 20.47
CA LEU A 45 5.07 -3.99 21.70
C LEU A 45 6.30 -3.69 22.57
N LYS A 46 6.07 -3.17 23.77
CA LYS A 46 7.06 -3.05 24.84
C LYS A 46 6.83 -4.14 25.88
N GLU A 47 7.85 -4.92 26.18
CA GLU A 47 7.75 -6.06 27.12
C GLU A 47 8.85 -5.96 28.18
N GLY A 48 8.53 -5.40 29.35
CA GLY A 48 9.47 -5.25 30.46
C GLY A 48 10.78 -4.56 30.05
N SER A 49 11.89 -5.31 30.05
CA SER A 49 13.22 -4.81 29.68
C SER A 49 13.73 -5.37 28.34
N TYR A 50 12.89 -6.11 27.62
CA TYR A 50 13.25 -6.62 26.30
C TYR A 50 13.25 -5.50 25.26
N PRO A 51 14.01 -5.65 24.16
CA PRO A 51 13.92 -4.74 23.03
C PRO A 51 12.48 -4.64 22.52
N ASP A 52 12.10 -3.43 22.12
CA ASP A 52 10.79 -3.17 21.54
C ASP A 52 10.62 -3.93 20.22
N VAL A 53 9.40 -4.39 19.94
CA VAL A 53 9.09 -5.16 18.74
C VAL A 53 7.96 -4.51 17.97
N LEU A 54 8.18 -4.26 16.68
CA LEU A 54 7.15 -3.80 15.77
C LEU A 54 6.39 -4.96 15.12
N TYR A 55 5.06 -4.86 15.15
CA TYR A 55 4.13 -5.76 14.50
C TYR A 55 3.42 -5.01 13.38
N PHE A 56 3.46 -5.60 12.18
CA PHE A 56 2.88 -5.05 10.95
C PHE A 56 1.60 -5.81 10.59
N PRO A 57 0.50 -5.13 10.19
CA PRO A 57 -0.68 -5.81 9.66
C PRO A 57 -0.32 -6.70 8.46
N ALA A 58 -0.97 -7.86 8.35
CA ALA A 58 -0.67 -8.83 7.30
C ALA A 58 -0.85 -8.26 5.87
N GLU A 59 -1.78 -7.33 5.68
CA GLU A 59 -2.04 -6.64 4.40
C GLU A 59 -0.93 -5.66 3.98
N ASN A 60 -0.09 -5.22 4.92
CA ASN A 60 1.03 -4.32 4.68
C ASN A 60 2.35 -5.04 4.43
N ILE A 61 2.32 -6.37 4.38
CA ILE A 61 3.47 -7.21 4.09
C ILE A 61 3.56 -7.43 2.58
N HIS A 62 4.77 -7.38 2.04
CA HIS A 62 5.02 -7.78 0.65
C HIS A 62 4.68 -9.28 0.47
N PRO A 63 3.68 -9.66 -0.35
CA PRO A 63 3.14 -11.03 -0.36
C PRO A 63 4.15 -12.13 -0.68
N THR A 64 5.18 -11.83 -1.48
CA THR A 64 6.22 -12.80 -1.84
C THR A 64 7.40 -12.83 -0.86
N ALA A 65 7.43 -11.97 0.16
CA ALA A 65 8.56 -11.90 1.09
C ALA A 65 8.58 -13.08 2.07
N HIS A 66 7.43 -13.68 2.37
CA HIS A 66 7.27 -14.64 3.46
C HIS A 66 6.77 -16.00 2.96
N LEU A 67 7.54 -17.05 3.25
CA LEU A 67 7.13 -18.44 3.10
C LEU A 67 7.07 -19.10 4.49
N PRO A 68 6.05 -19.94 4.78
CA PRO A 68 5.99 -20.65 6.06
C PRO A 68 7.25 -21.50 6.30
N VAL A 69 7.70 -21.54 7.56
CA VAL A 69 8.83 -22.37 7.99
C VAL A 69 8.38 -23.34 9.08
N GLU A 70 8.88 -24.57 9.05
CA GLU A 70 8.54 -25.57 10.06
C GLU A 70 8.99 -25.19 11.48
N GLY A 71 8.13 -25.56 12.43
CA GLY A 71 8.32 -25.41 13.87
C GLY A 71 7.64 -24.15 14.41
N THR A 72 7.13 -24.28 15.64
CA THR A 72 6.52 -23.20 16.41
C THR A 72 7.25 -23.00 17.72
N THR A 73 7.02 -21.87 18.40
CA THR A 73 7.40 -21.71 19.81
C THR A 73 6.23 -21.19 20.62
N THR A 74 6.10 -21.65 21.86
CA THR A 74 5.02 -21.21 22.74
C THR A 74 5.51 -20.14 23.69
N CYS A 75 4.77 -19.04 23.77
CA CYS A 75 4.90 -18.01 24.80
C CYS A 75 3.73 -18.14 25.78
N PRO A 76 3.97 -18.24 27.10
CA PRO A 76 2.89 -18.28 28.09
C PRO A 76 1.92 -17.09 28.00
N TRP A 77 2.43 -15.93 27.60
CA TRP A 77 1.71 -14.66 27.62
C TRP A 77 1.19 -14.19 26.27
N LYS A 78 1.81 -14.64 25.17
CA LYS A 78 1.45 -14.20 23.81
C LYS A 78 0.75 -15.27 22.98
N GLY A 79 0.96 -16.55 23.27
CA GLY A 79 0.43 -17.67 22.47
C GLY A 79 1.50 -18.39 21.65
N GLU A 80 1.07 -19.07 20.60
CA GLU A 80 1.95 -19.84 19.71
C GLU A 80 2.50 -18.99 18.56
N ALA A 81 3.81 -18.83 18.53
CA ALA A 81 4.53 -18.15 17.45
C ALA A 81 4.77 -19.11 16.28
N ASN A 82 4.30 -18.69 15.11
CA ASN A 82 4.49 -19.34 13.83
C ASN A 82 5.54 -18.57 13.03
N TYR A 83 6.46 -19.25 12.36
CA TYR A 83 7.62 -18.62 11.72
C TYR A 83 7.53 -18.62 10.20
N TYR A 84 8.11 -17.59 9.61
CA TYR A 84 8.26 -17.45 8.17
C TYR A 84 9.70 -17.13 7.79
N THR A 85 9.99 -17.30 6.50
CA THR A 85 11.11 -16.61 5.89
C THR A 85 10.84 -15.11 5.83
N ALA A 86 11.90 -14.31 5.73
CA ALA A 86 11.81 -12.93 5.28
C ALA A 86 12.92 -12.70 4.24
N ASP A 87 12.51 -12.50 3.00
CA ASP A 87 13.40 -12.35 1.84
C ASP A 87 14.50 -13.44 1.81
N GLY A 88 14.06 -14.70 1.93
CA GLY A 88 14.90 -15.90 1.90
C GLY A 88 15.62 -16.26 3.21
N ALA A 89 15.63 -15.40 4.24
CA ALA A 89 16.21 -15.76 5.54
C ALA A 89 15.23 -16.60 6.37
N PRO A 90 15.58 -17.81 6.83
CA PRO A 90 14.66 -18.68 7.57
C PRO A 90 14.43 -18.18 9.00
N LYS A 91 13.18 -18.28 9.50
CA LYS A 91 12.77 -17.82 10.84
C LYS A 91 13.13 -16.34 11.10
N ALA A 92 13.06 -15.54 10.05
CA ALA A 92 13.34 -14.10 10.09
C ALA A 92 12.08 -13.26 10.33
N ALA A 93 10.89 -13.86 10.27
CA ALA A 93 9.63 -13.27 10.67
C ALA A 93 8.79 -14.25 11.48
N TRP A 94 7.87 -13.73 12.30
CA TRP A 94 6.90 -14.55 13.03
C TRP A 94 5.55 -13.86 13.18
N THR A 95 4.52 -14.66 13.46
CA THR A 95 3.18 -14.19 13.81
C THR A 95 2.61 -14.98 14.98
N TYR A 96 1.66 -14.37 15.68
CA TYR A 96 0.76 -15.04 16.60
C TYR A 96 -0.63 -15.05 15.95
N TYR A 97 -1.05 -16.14 15.30
CA TYR A 97 -2.36 -16.18 14.62
C TYR A 97 -3.54 -15.95 15.59
N SER A 98 -3.41 -16.46 16.82
CA SER A 98 -4.35 -16.23 17.91
C SER A 98 -3.54 -15.80 19.12
N ALA A 99 -3.30 -14.49 19.23
CA ALA A 99 -2.60 -13.93 20.37
C ALA A 99 -3.51 -13.96 21.59
N LYS A 100 -2.94 -14.14 22.78
CA LYS A 100 -3.70 -14.14 24.04
C LYS A 100 -4.22 -12.75 24.38
N ASP A 101 -5.25 -12.68 25.21
CA ASP A 101 -6.02 -11.47 25.55
C ASP A 101 -5.18 -10.21 25.81
N LEU A 102 -4.09 -10.33 26.58
CA LEU A 102 -3.23 -9.20 26.95
C LEU A 102 -2.56 -8.52 25.74
N VAL A 103 -2.42 -9.23 24.63
CA VAL A 103 -1.83 -8.75 23.38
C VAL A 103 -2.70 -9.10 22.17
N ALA A 104 -4.03 -9.16 22.35
CA ALA A 104 -4.95 -9.59 21.30
C ALA A 104 -4.83 -8.77 20.01
N GLU A 105 -4.47 -7.48 20.11
CA GLU A 105 -4.31 -6.58 18.95
C GLU A 105 -3.25 -7.04 17.95
N ILE A 106 -2.22 -7.79 18.37
CA ILE A 106 -1.18 -8.29 17.46
C ILE A 106 -1.53 -9.63 16.81
N SER A 107 -2.77 -10.13 17.00
CA SER A 107 -3.22 -11.37 16.37
C SER A 107 -3.14 -11.27 14.85
N GLY A 108 -2.41 -12.19 14.23
CA GLY A 108 -2.19 -12.22 12.77
C GLY A 108 -1.24 -11.15 12.24
N MET A 109 -0.72 -10.25 13.07
CA MET A 109 0.32 -9.30 12.67
C MET A 109 1.67 -10.00 12.57
N ILE A 110 2.57 -9.48 11.72
CA ILE A 110 3.90 -10.03 11.50
C ILE A 110 4.95 -9.14 12.17
N ALA A 111 5.86 -9.77 12.91
CA ALA A 111 7.07 -9.13 13.42
C ALA A 111 8.32 -9.75 12.78
N TYR A 112 9.42 -9.00 12.86
CA TYR A 112 10.67 -9.34 12.20
C TYR A 112 11.83 -9.49 13.18
N ASN A 113 12.76 -10.37 12.83
CA ASN A 113 13.99 -10.57 13.58
C ASN A 113 15.03 -9.56 13.08
N ASP A 114 15.43 -8.65 13.97
CA ASP A 114 16.37 -7.56 13.72
C ASP A 114 17.77 -8.03 13.28
N ALA A 115 18.13 -9.29 13.53
CA ALA A 115 19.36 -9.88 13.01
C ALA A 115 19.35 -10.12 11.48
N TYR A 116 18.17 -10.06 10.84
CA TYR A 116 18.00 -10.33 9.41
C TYR A 116 17.30 -9.21 8.65
N ILE A 117 16.42 -8.47 9.33
CA ILE A 117 15.56 -7.46 8.73
C ILE A 117 15.69 -6.19 9.56
N ASP A 118 16.10 -5.11 8.91
CA ASP A 118 16.17 -3.80 9.53
C ASP A 118 14.75 -3.26 9.67
N VAL A 119 14.39 -2.82 10.88
CA VAL A 119 13.09 -2.23 11.16
C VAL A 119 13.27 -0.84 11.74
N GLU A 120 12.57 0.13 11.18
CA GLU A 120 12.65 1.53 11.60
C GLU A 120 11.27 2.20 11.56
N THR A 121 11.15 3.34 12.24
CA THR A 121 10.01 4.23 12.13
C THR A 121 10.44 5.58 11.55
N LEU A 122 9.63 6.12 10.67
CA LEU A 122 9.79 7.44 10.07
C LEU A 122 8.69 8.35 10.57
N SER A 123 9.04 9.53 11.07
CA SER A 123 8.05 10.58 11.31
C SER A 123 7.54 11.10 9.96
N LEU A 124 6.23 11.14 9.80
CA LEU A 124 5.57 11.71 8.64
C LEU A 124 4.85 13.00 9.05
N PRO A 125 4.77 14.01 8.16
CA PRO A 125 3.88 15.14 8.39
C PRO A 125 2.41 14.65 8.42
N ALA A 126 1.52 15.47 8.96
CA ALA A 126 0.09 15.22 8.85
C ALA A 126 -0.33 15.25 7.37
N VAL A 127 -1.27 14.37 7.01
CA VAL A 127 -1.89 14.42 5.68
C VAL A 127 -2.70 15.72 5.60
N PRO A 128 -2.55 16.55 4.54
CA PRO A 128 -3.34 17.76 4.37
C PRO A 128 -4.84 17.47 4.40
N ALA A 129 -5.65 18.39 4.94
CA ALA A 129 -7.08 18.18 5.12
C ALA A 129 -7.81 17.99 3.78
N GLU A 130 -7.39 18.74 2.76
CA GLU A 130 -7.90 18.64 1.40
C GLU A 130 -7.55 17.30 0.74
N ALA A 131 -6.39 16.72 1.08
CA ALA A 131 -6.01 15.40 0.61
C ALA A 131 -6.87 14.31 1.26
N GLU A 132 -7.13 14.41 2.57
CA GLU A 132 -8.08 13.51 3.24
C GLU A 132 -9.50 13.67 2.68
N GLU A 133 -9.95 14.88 2.35
CA GLU A 133 -11.26 15.07 1.72
C GLU A 133 -11.37 14.34 0.37
N VAL A 134 -10.34 14.41 -0.47
CA VAL A 134 -10.30 13.64 -1.74
C VAL A 134 -10.40 12.14 -1.47
N LEU A 135 -9.64 11.64 -0.48
CA LEU A 135 -9.64 10.21 -0.13
C LEU A 135 -10.98 9.76 0.43
N THR A 136 -11.55 10.50 1.38
CA THR A 136 -12.88 10.18 1.97
C THR A 136 -13.96 10.20 0.88
N PHE A 137 -13.99 11.24 0.04
CA PHE A 137 -14.97 11.29 -1.04
C PHE A 137 -14.86 10.09 -1.98
N TRP A 138 -13.63 9.75 -2.41
CA TRP A 138 -13.45 8.71 -3.40
C TRP A 138 -13.59 7.30 -2.81
N LEU A 139 -13.00 7.03 -1.65
CA LEU A 139 -12.89 5.68 -1.10
C LEU A 139 -14.05 5.31 -0.18
N GLU A 140 -14.75 6.28 0.42
CA GLU A 140 -15.80 6.04 1.42
C GLU A 140 -17.17 6.53 0.97
N GLU A 141 -17.27 7.75 0.42
CA GLU A 141 -18.56 8.33 0.02
C GLU A 141 -19.03 7.84 -1.36
N THR A 142 -18.10 7.55 -2.28
CA THR A 142 -18.42 7.10 -3.64
C THR A 142 -18.58 5.58 -3.67
N PRO A 143 -19.75 5.04 -4.07
CA PRO A 143 -19.92 3.61 -4.26
C PRO A 143 -18.90 3.06 -5.26
N SER A 144 -18.24 1.94 -4.91
CA SER A 144 -17.10 1.42 -5.67
C SER A 144 -17.45 1.01 -7.11
N GLU A 145 -18.71 0.66 -7.36
CA GLU A 145 -19.23 0.38 -8.70
C GLU A 145 -19.23 1.60 -9.63
N LEU A 146 -19.20 2.83 -9.08
CA LEU A 146 -19.19 4.07 -9.85
C LEU A 146 -17.77 4.50 -10.25
N HIS A 147 -16.72 4.03 -9.57
CA HIS A 147 -15.33 4.41 -9.85
C HIS A 147 -14.91 4.17 -11.30
N PHE A 148 -15.45 3.12 -11.92
CA PHE A 148 -15.09 2.71 -13.30
C PHE A 148 -16.25 2.82 -14.29
N ARG A 149 -17.32 3.52 -13.92
CA ARG A 149 -18.50 3.73 -14.78
C ARG A 149 -18.66 5.20 -15.15
N VAL A 150 -19.38 5.44 -16.23
CA VAL A 150 -19.84 6.78 -16.58
C VAL A 150 -21.04 7.10 -15.72
N ASP A 151 -20.95 8.18 -14.95
CA ASP A 151 -22.04 8.68 -14.11
C ASP A 151 -22.00 10.23 -14.09
N PRO A 152 -22.97 10.91 -14.72
CA PRO A 152 -22.97 12.37 -14.81
C PRO A 152 -23.13 13.10 -13.47
N GLU A 153 -23.79 12.48 -12.48
CA GLU A 153 -23.99 13.09 -11.16
C GLU A 153 -22.67 13.09 -10.38
N LEU A 154 -21.93 11.97 -10.43
CA LEU A 154 -20.58 11.87 -9.88
C LEU A 154 -19.63 12.85 -10.57
N ASP A 155 -19.67 12.94 -11.90
CA ASP A 155 -18.82 13.88 -12.66
C ASP A 155 -19.09 15.34 -12.25
N ALA A 156 -20.37 15.72 -12.09
CA ALA A 156 -20.75 17.05 -11.64
C ALA A 156 -20.31 17.31 -10.19
N ALA A 157 -20.41 16.31 -9.30
CA ALA A 157 -19.94 16.40 -7.94
C ALA A 157 -18.42 16.59 -7.87
N ILE A 158 -17.65 15.83 -8.66
CA ILE A 158 -16.19 15.97 -8.77
C ILE A 158 -15.82 17.35 -9.27
N ALA A 159 -16.48 17.83 -10.34
CA ALA A 159 -16.24 19.16 -10.89
C ALA A 159 -16.50 20.27 -9.86
N ALA A 160 -17.61 20.17 -9.13
CA ALA A 160 -18.00 21.18 -8.16
C ALA A 160 -17.09 21.21 -6.92
N ARG A 161 -16.67 20.05 -6.41
CA ARG A 161 -15.89 19.94 -5.16
C ARG A 161 -14.38 20.03 -5.39
N PHE A 162 -13.87 19.41 -6.45
CA PHE A 162 -12.45 19.15 -6.61
C PHE A 162 -11.85 19.73 -7.91
N GLY A 163 -12.63 20.43 -8.74
CA GLY A 163 -12.14 21.02 -9.99
C GLY A 163 -10.97 21.99 -9.79
N ALA A 164 -11.09 22.91 -8.82
CA ALA A 164 -10.00 23.84 -8.49
C ALA A 164 -8.77 23.12 -7.94
N LEU A 165 -8.98 22.09 -7.10
CA LEU A 165 -7.92 21.29 -6.51
C LEU A 165 -7.19 20.44 -7.58
N PHE A 166 -7.92 19.94 -8.58
CA PHE A 166 -7.34 19.30 -9.76
C PHE A 166 -6.44 20.29 -10.52
N ASP A 167 -6.91 21.51 -10.77
CA ASP A 167 -6.11 22.53 -11.47
C ASP A 167 -4.81 22.85 -10.71
N GLU A 168 -4.87 22.91 -9.38
CA GLU A 168 -3.71 23.05 -8.48
C GLU A 168 -2.74 21.85 -8.54
N ALA A 169 -3.27 20.63 -8.52
CA ALA A 169 -2.48 19.42 -8.68
C ALA A 169 -1.78 19.38 -10.06
N ALA A 170 -2.50 19.72 -11.13
CA ALA A 170 -2.01 19.70 -12.50
C ALA A 170 -0.82 20.66 -12.70
N ARG A 171 -0.87 21.85 -12.09
CA ARG A 171 0.24 22.84 -12.10
C ARG A 171 1.35 22.55 -11.09
N GLY A 172 1.22 21.53 -10.25
CA GLY A 172 2.21 21.12 -9.25
C GLY A 172 2.22 21.93 -7.96
N ALA A 173 1.14 22.66 -7.67
CA ALA A 173 1.02 23.41 -6.42
C ALA A 173 0.86 22.49 -5.18
N LEU A 174 0.46 21.24 -5.38
CA LEU A 174 0.20 20.24 -4.34
C LEU A 174 1.28 19.14 -4.29
N ASP A 175 2.43 19.34 -4.93
CA ASP A 175 3.47 18.30 -5.04
C ASP A 175 4.04 17.88 -3.67
N ASP A 176 3.90 18.71 -2.65
CA ASP A 176 4.27 18.45 -1.25
C ASP A 176 3.42 17.34 -0.60
N TRP A 177 2.23 17.03 -1.13
CA TRP A 177 1.42 15.90 -0.65
C TRP A 177 2.15 14.55 -0.80
N GLN A 178 3.19 14.48 -1.64
CA GLN A 178 4.05 13.30 -1.81
C GLN A 178 4.95 12.99 -0.59
N GLU A 179 4.89 13.80 0.47
CA GLU A 179 5.59 13.56 1.73
C GLU A 179 4.95 12.45 2.60
N THR A 180 3.74 11.98 2.24
CA THR A 180 3.09 10.84 2.91
C THR A 180 2.51 9.83 1.89
N PRO A 181 2.34 8.54 2.26
CA PRO A 181 1.69 7.57 1.38
C PRO A 181 0.26 7.98 0.97
N ARG A 182 -0.56 8.41 1.93
CA ARG A 182 -1.96 8.82 1.70
C ARG A 182 -2.06 10.11 0.89
N GLY A 183 -1.26 11.14 1.20
CA GLY A 183 -1.23 12.37 0.41
C GLY A 183 -0.79 12.11 -1.04
N THR A 184 0.16 11.19 -1.24
CA THR A 184 0.54 10.74 -2.59
C THR A 184 -0.63 10.08 -3.31
N LEU A 185 -1.39 9.21 -2.64
CA LEU A 185 -2.57 8.57 -3.21
C LEU A 185 -3.65 9.59 -3.62
N ALA A 186 -3.89 10.61 -2.79
CA ALA A 186 -4.84 11.67 -3.10
C ALA A 186 -4.46 12.42 -4.40
N LEU A 187 -3.17 12.73 -4.59
CA LEU A 187 -2.69 13.29 -5.86
C LEU A 187 -2.92 12.35 -7.04
N LEU A 188 -2.71 11.04 -6.87
CA LEU A 188 -2.96 10.07 -7.94
C LEU A 188 -4.45 10.01 -8.29
N ILE A 189 -5.34 10.08 -7.31
CA ILE A 189 -6.79 10.15 -7.56
C ILE A 189 -7.15 11.41 -8.34
N LEU A 190 -6.63 12.58 -7.97
CA LEU A 190 -6.86 13.82 -8.72
C LEU A 190 -6.37 13.70 -10.18
N LEU A 191 -5.13 13.27 -10.37
CA LEU A 191 -4.44 13.34 -11.66
C LEU A 191 -4.77 12.19 -12.61
N ASP A 192 -5.19 11.03 -12.10
CA ASP A 192 -5.49 9.84 -12.91
C ASP A 192 -6.99 9.50 -12.93
N GLN A 193 -7.69 9.56 -11.80
CA GLN A 193 -9.11 9.22 -11.73
C GLN A 193 -9.99 10.41 -12.07
N PHE A 194 -9.92 11.51 -11.30
CA PHE A 194 -10.79 12.66 -11.48
C PHE A 194 -10.57 13.32 -12.84
N SER A 195 -9.36 13.32 -13.39
CA SER A 195 -9.12 13.80 -14.76
C SER A 195 -10.04 13.12 -15.79
N ARG A 196 -10.32 11.83 -15.63
CA ARG A 196 -11.16 11.02 -16.53
C ARG A 196 -12.64 11.32 -16.34
N ASN A 197 -13.07 11.67 -15.13
CA ASN A 197 -14.42 12.17 -14.84
C ASN A 197 -14.64 13.59 -15.37
N LEU A 198 -13.69 14.50 -15.14
CA LEU A 198 -13.78 15.93 -15.51
C LEU A 198 -13.78 16.15 -17.03
N PHE A 199 -13.06 15.33 -17.78
CA PHE A 199 -12.80 15.56 -19.20
C PHE A 199 -13.21 14.37 -20.09
N ARG A 200 -14.32 13.70 -19.78
CA ARG A 200 -14.81 12.54 -20.55
C ARG A 200 -14.83 12.81 -22.05
N GLY A 201 -14.24 11.89 -22.81
CA GLY A 201 -14.17 11.94 -24.27
C GLY A 201 -13.27 13.05 -24.83
N LYS A 202 -12.45 13.70 -24.00
CA LYS A 202 -11.51 14.75 -24.42
C LYS A 202 -10.07 14.36 -24.13
N ALA A 203 -9.13 14.93 -24.89
CA ALA A 203 -7.70 14.65 -24.72
C ALA A 203 -7.17 15.06 -23.34
N GLU A 204 -7.78 16.07 -22.73
CA GLU A 204 -7.46 16.62 -21.41
C GLU A 204 -7.57 15.58 -20.30
N ALA A 205 -8.40 14.54 -20.46
CA ALA A 205 -8.51 13.44 -19.51
C ALA A 205 -7.18 12.71 -19.28
N PHE A 206 -6.30 12.73 -20.30
CA PHE A 206 -5.03 12.02 -20.31
C PHE A 206 -3.83 12.95 -20.15
N ALA A 207 -4.05 14.27 -20.03
CA ALA A 207 -2.99 15.27 -20.04
C ALA A 207 -2.02 15.13 -18.85
N GLN A 208 -2.47 14.54 -17.74
CA GLN A 208 -1.68 14.38 -16.52
C GLN A 208 -1.11 12.96 -16.31
N ASP A 209 -1.32 12.04 -17.26
CA ASP A 209 -0.95 10.64 -17.10
C ASP A 209 0.56 10.47 -16.83
N GLU A 210 1.43 11.16 -17.57
CA GLU A 210 2.88 11.07 -17.38
C GLU A 210 3.31 11.56 -15.98
N LYS A 211 2.68 12.64 -15.51
CA LYS A 211 2.90 13.14 -14.15
C LYS A 211 2.45 12.12 -13.11
N ALA A 212 1.25 11.55 -13.26
CA ALA A 212 0.71 10.53 -12.37
C ALA A 212 1.59 9.27 -12.34
N GLN A 213 2.09 8.83 -13.49
CA GLN A 213 3.03 7.69 -13.60
C GLN A 213 4.33 7.96 -12.82
N GLY A 214 4.90 9.16 -12.95
CA GLY A 214 6.10 9.55 -12.20
C GLY A 214 5.88 9.58 -10.68
N ILE A 215 4.71 10.06 -10.23
CA ILE A 215 4.34 10.07 -8.81
C ILE A 215 4.17 8.64 -8.29
N ALA A 216 3.43 7.79 -9.02
CA ALA A 216 3.21 6.39 -8.67
C ALA A 216 4.55 5.61 -8.62
N ALA A 217 5.46 5.88 -9.55
CA ALA A 217 6.78 5.25 -9.58
C ALA A 217 7.58 5.53 -8.30
N ARG A 218 7.62 6.81 -7.87
CA ARG A 218 8.30 7.21 -6.63
C ARG A 218 7.66 6.60 -5.38
N LEU A 219 6.33 6.51 -5.33
CA LEU A 219 5.62 5.85 -4.22
C LEU A 219 6.06 4.39 -4.07
N VAL A 220 6.09 3.66 -5.19
CA VAL A 220 6.48 2.25 -5.24
C VAL A 220 7.97 2.04 -4.94
N GLU A 221 8.83 2.93 -5.44
CA GLU A 221 10.28 2.88 -5.17
C GLU A 221 10.63 3.10 -3.69
N LYS A 222 9.84 3.92 -3.00
CA LYS A 222 9.92 4.07 -1.53
C LYS A 222 9.33 2.87 -0.78
N GLY A 223 8.60 1.97 -1.45
CA GLY A 223 7.82 0.89 -0.85
C GLY A 223 6.62 1.37 -0.04
N TRP A 224 6.22 2.63 -0.21
CA TRP A 224 5.16 3.28 0.57
C TRP A 224 3.75 2.86 0.15
N ASP A 225 3.59 2.30 -1.04
CA ASP A 225 2.36 1.67 -1.49
C ASP A 225 1.96 0.48 -0.60
N LEU A 226 2.92 -0.17 0.08
CA LEU A 226 2.61 -1.23 1.04
C LEU A 226 1.92 -0.69 2.30
N ALA A 227 2.08 0.60 2.61
CA ALA A 227 1.40 1.27 3.72
C ALA A 227 -0.05 1.62 3.41
N LEU A 228 -0.47 1.50 2.15
CA LEU A 228 -1.86 1.64 1.72
C LEU A 228 -2.60 0.31 1.91
N SER A 229 -3.91 0.41 2.14
CA SER A 229 -4.81 -0.76 2.12
C SER A 229 -4.80 -1.42 0.73
N PRO A 230 -5.22 -2.69 0.60
CA PRO A 230 -5.25 -3.35 -0.71
C PRO A 230 -6.05 -2.60 -1.78
N ASP A 231 -7.18 -1.99 -1.41
CA ASP A 231 -8.03 -1.23 -2.34
C ASP A 231 -7.40 0.11 -2.72
N GLU A 232 -6.83 0.83 -1.76
CA GLU A 232 -6.06 2.06 -1.99
C GLU A 232 -4.86 1.83 -2.90
N ARG A 233 -4.12 0.74 -2.65
CA ARG A 233 -2.94 0.34 -3.42
C ARG A 233 -3.29 0.05 -4.87
N ALA A 234 -4.50 -0.45 -5.15
CA ALA A 234 -4.95 -0.67 -6.53
C ALA A 234 -4.99 0.65 -7.32
N PHE A 235 -5.56 1.72 -6.73
CA PHE A 235 -5.57 3.06 -7.34
C PHE A 235 -4.17 3.61 -7.58
N ALA A 236 -3.23 3.35 -6.67
CA ALA A 236 -1.84 3.75 -6.85
C ALA A 236 -1.14 3.12 -8.06
N TYR A 237 -1.67 1.99 -8.58
CA TYR A 237 -1.11 1.27 -9.72
C TYR A 237 -1.80 1.56 -11.05
N LEU A 238 -3.01 2.12 -11.02
CA LEU A 238 -3.77 2.46 -12.22
C LEU A 238 -3.00 3.37 -13.19
N PRO A 239 -2.19 4.37 -12.75
CA PRO A 239 -1.39 5.16 -13.69
C PRO A 239 -0.49 4.32 -14.61
N PHE A 240 0.07 3.21 -14.12
CA PHE A 240 0.85 2.28 -14.95
C PHE A 240 -0.03 1.48 -15.91
N MET A 241 -1.22 1.04 -15.45
CA MET A 241 -2.20 0.35 -16.30
C MET A 241 -2.70 1.25 -17.44
N HIS A 242 -2.76 2.55 -17.21
CA HIS A 242 -3.20 3.54 -18.19
C HIS A 242 -2.08 3.97 -19.16
N ALA A 243 -0.82 3.62 -18.90
CA ALA A 243 0.31 4.10 -19.69
C ALA A 243 0.32 3.52 -21.12
N GLU A 244 0.56 4.37 -22.12
CA GLU A 244 0.86 3.94 -23.49
C GLU A 244 2.37 3.63 -23.64
N ASP A 245 2.88 2.79 -22.73
CA ASP A 245 4.30 2.37 -22.65
C ASP A 245 4.39 0.90 -22.22
N MET A 246 5.18 0.09 -22.93
CA MET A 246 5.22 -1.35 -22.71
C MET A 246 5.90 -1.73 -21.39
N ASP A 247 6.91 -0.98 -20.95
CA ASP A 247 7.62 -1.24 -19.70
C ASP A 247 6.73 -0.89 -18.51
N LEU A 248 5.97 0.20 -18.60
CA LEU A 248 4.96 0.54 -17.59
C LEU A 248 3.78 -0.44 -17.57
N GLN A 249 3.36 -0.96 -18.73
CA GLN A 249 2.36 -2.04 -18.78
C GLN A 249 2.85 -3.33 -18.12
N ASN A 250 4.12 -3.71 -18.33
CA ASN A 250 4.74 -4.84 -17.63
C ASN A 250 4.80 -4.57 -16.11
N ARG A 251 5.25 -3.37 -15.71
CA ARG A 251 5.31 -2.94 -14.31
C ARG A 251 3.93 -2.99 -13.64
N SER A 252 2.87 -2.58 -14.34
CA SER A 252 1.49 -2.67 -13.86
C SER A 252 1.11 -4.12 -13.53
N VAL A 253 1.31 -5.03 -14.48
CA VAL A 253 1.04 -6.47 -14.29
C VAL A 253 1.83 -7.02 -13.12
N ASP A 254 3.13 -6.74 -13.05
CA ASP A 254 4.00 -7.22 -11.98
C ASP A 254 3.54 -6.73 -10.60
N LEU A 255 3.15 -5.46 -10.47
CA LEU A 255 2.67 -4.88 -9.21
C LEU A 255 1.34 -5.50 -8.77
N PHE A 256 0.36 -5.62 -9.67
CA PHE A 256 -0.91 -6.26 -9.35
C PHE A 256 -0.74 -7.74 -8.98
N MET A 257 0.11 -8.48 -9.71
CA MET A 257 0.34 -9.90 -9.42
C MET A 257 1.11 -10.12 -8.12
N SER A 258 2.14 -9.32 -7.87
CA SER A 258 3.04 -9.54 -6.72
C SER A 258 2.51 -8.94 -5.42
N ARG A 259 1.75 -7.83 -5.47
CA ARG A 259 1.31 -7.07 -4.28
C ARG A 259 -0.18 -7.10 -4.02
N LEU A 260 -1.00 -7.53 -5.00
CA LEU A 260 -2.45 -7.71 -4.88
C LEU A 260 -2.91 -9.05 -5.47
N PRO A 261 -2.27 -10.18 -5.09
CA PRO A 261 -2.60 -11.48 -5.66
C PRO A 261 -4.08 -11.83 -5.40
N GLY A 262 -4.77 -12.29 -6.44
CA GLY A 262 -6.20 -12.65 -6.36
C GLY A 262 -7.17 -11.48 -6.58
N SER A 263 -6.70 -10.24 -6.68
CA SER A 263 -7.53 -9.10 -7.07
C SER A 263 -8.05 -9.25 -8.51
N THR A 264 -9.29 -8.83 -8.76
CA THR A 264 -9.85 -8.75 -10.13
C THR A 264 -9.04 -7.82 -11.03
N ASN A 265 -8.34 -6.83 -10.45
CA ASN A 265 -7.45 -5.91 -11.15
C ASN A 265 -6.28 -6.59 -11.88
N VAL A 266 -5.89 -7.80 -11.46
CA VAL A 266 -4.89 -8.59 -12.20
C VAL A 266 -5.37 -8.89 -13.63
N SER A 267 -6.65 -9.24 -13.79
CA SER A 267 -7.20 -9.54 -15.12
C SER A 267 -7.32 -8.28 -15.99
N TYR A 268 -7.67 -7.14 -15.39
CA TYR A 268 -7.68 -5.84 -16.07
C TYR A 268 -6.28 -5.39 -16.49
N ALA A 269 -5.27 -5.54 -15.65
CA ALA A 269 -3.87 -5.22 -15.97
C ALA A 269 -3.37 -6.05 -17.16
N LEU A 270 -3.61 -7.37 -17.13
CA LEU A 270 -3.27 -8.27 -18.23
C LEU A 270 -4.01 -7.90 -19.53
N GLY A 271 -5.27 -7.50 -19.43
CA GLY A 271 -6.09 -7.02 -20.55
C GLY A 271 -5.51 -5.75 -21.18
N HIS A 272 -5.21 -4.74 -20.37
CA HIS A 272 -4.61 -3.48 -20.85
C HIS A 272 -3.26 -3.73 -21.52
N ARG A 273 -2.39 -4.52 -20.89
CA ARG A 273 -1.10 -4.91 -21.44
C ARG A 273 -1.24 -5.61 -22.79
N LYS A 274 -2.19 -6.54 -22.91
CA LYS A 274 -2.46 -7.26 -24.16
C LYS A 274 -2.95 -6.32 -25.25
N THR A 275 -3.92 -5.46 -24.95
CA THR A 275 -4.45 -4.45 -25.88
C THR A 275 -3.32 -3.55 -26.38
N PHE A 276 -2.49 -3.04 -25.48
CA PHE A 276 -1.36 -2.20 -25.86
C PHE A 276 -0.34 -2.95 -26.71
N HIS A 277 0.01 -4.19 -26.35
CA HIS A 277 0.91 -5.02 -27.15
C HIS A 277 0.40 -5.26 -28.58
N GLN A 278 -0.91 -5.41 -28.76
CA GLN A 278 -1.52 -5.67 -30.07
C GLN A 278 -1.63 -4.43 -30.96
N HIS A 279 -1.91 -3.26 -30.36
CA HIS A 279 -2.24 -2.05 -31.12
C HIS A 279 -1.16 -0.95 -31.04
N GLY A 280 -0.22 -1.07 -30.11
CA GLY A 280 0.76 -0.05 -29.73
C GLY A 280 0.12 1.19 -29.09
N ARG A 281 -1.16 1.12 -28.73
CA ARG A 281 -1.99 2.27 -28.30
C ARG A 281 -3.35 1.84 -27.71
N PHE A 282 -4.06 2.75 -27.05
CA PHE A 282 -5.44 2.55 -26.61
C PHE A 282 -6.46 3.29 -27.52
N PRO A 283 -7.38 2.58 -28.21
CA PRO A 283 -8.30 3.19 -29.18
C PRO A 283 -9.10 4.39 -28.67
N GLY A 284 -9.67 4.32 -27.46
CA GLY A 284 -10.49 5.39 -26.89
C GLY A 284 -9.74 6.72 -26.68
N ARG A 285 -8.41 6.71 -26.57
CA ARG A 285 -7.59 7.93 -26.44
C ARG A 285 -7.50 8.70 -27.76
N TYR A 286 -7.53 7.99 -28.88
CA TYR A 286 -7.42 8.60 -30.21
C TYR A 286 -8.74 9.26 -30.61
N GLU A 287 -9.86 8.60 -30.34
CA GLU A 287 -11.19 9.20 -30.50
C GLU A 287 -11.30 10.51 -29.72
N ALA A 288 -10.84 10.52 -28.47
CA ALA A 288 -10.79 11.72 -27.63
C ALA A 288 -9.82 12.80 -28.13
N ARG A 289 -8.79 12.44 -28.90
CA ARG A 289 -7.87 13.36 -29.58
C ARG A 289 -8.37 13.77 -30.99
N GLY A 290 -9.55 13.31 -31.41
CA GLY A 290 -10.10 13.57 -32.73
C GLY A 290 -9.38 12.82 -33.87
N ILE A 291 -8.58 11.80 -33.55
CA ILE A 291 -7.86 10.98 -34.52
C ILE A 291 -8.70 9.73 -34.79
N THR A 292 -9.50 9.74 -35.86
CA THR A 292 -10.16 8.53 -36.35
C THR A 292 -9.18 7.64 -37.10
N SER A 293 -9.24 6.33 -36.81
CA SER A 293 -8.50 5.24 -37.46
C SER A 293 -8.49 5.32 -38.98
#